data_AF-A0A6I7QXD6-F1
#
_entry.id   AF-A0A6I7QXD6-F1
#
_cell.length_a   1.000
_cell.length_b   1.000
_cell.length_c   1.000
_cell.angle_alpha   90.00
_cell.angle_beta   90.00
_cell.angle_gamma   90.00
#
_symmetry.space_group_name_H-M   'P 1'
#
loop_
_entity.id
_entity.type
_entity.pdbx_description
1 polymer ?
#
loop_
_entity_poly.entity_id
_entity_poly.type
_entity_poly.pdbx_seq_one_letter_code
_entity_poly.pdbx_strand_id
1 'polypeptide(L)'
;MEWQLVSSIDHLKQICDINGRAEFYIILAGGFCRSGKQIHYDSISRKFEIYNEIDETWQSELTEKQLHSKTMIPEAIEKSSMFFYGYQLYGI
;
A
#
# COMPACT_ATOMS: atom_id res chain seq x y z
N MET A 1 6.67 0.10 18.62
CA MET A 1 6.00 -0.38 17.40
C MET A 1 7.06 -0.33 16.31
N GLU A 2 7.49 -1.49 15.81
CA GLU A 2 8.47 -1.54 14.71
C GLU A 2 7.71 -1.48 13.38
N TRP A 3 8.06 -0.51 12.54
CA TRP A 3 7.50 -0.40 11.20
C TRP A 3 8.25 -1.33 10.26
N GLN A 4 7.52 -2.12 9.46
CA GLN A 4 8.12 -3.07 8.53
C GLN A 4 8.26 -2.43 7.15
N LEU A 5 9.50 -2.35 6.66
CA LEU A 5 9.79 -1.86 5.30
C LEU A 5 9.18 -2.80 4.26
N VAL A 6 8.46 -2.26 3.29
CA VAL A 6 7.96 -3.02 2.14
C VAL A 6 9.06 -3.05 1.08
N SER A 7 9.55 -4.24 0.76
CA SER A 7 10.76 -4.44 -0.05
C SER A 7 10.48 -4.81 -1.51
N SER A 8 9.26 -5.23 -1.83
CA SER A 8 8.84 -5.60 -3.19
C SER A 8 7.32 -5.59 -3.31
N ILE A 9 6.83 -5.65 -4.54
CA ILE A 9 5.39 -5.80 -4.81
C ILE A 9 4.87 -7.15 -4.29
N ASP A 10 5.66 -8.22 -4.37
CA ASP A 10 5.25 -9.51 -3.82
C ASP A 10 5.20 -9.50 -2.29
N HIS A 11 6.12 -8.79 -1.63
CA HIS A 11 6.04 -8.56 -0.19
C HIS A 11 4.81 -7.72 0.17
N LEU A 12 4.48 -6.69 -0.62
CA LEU A 12 3.23 -5.93 -0.44
C LEU A 12 1.99 -6.84 -0.52
N LYS A 13 1.91 -7.70 -1.56
CA LYS A 13 0.80 -8.66 -1.72
C LYS A 13 0.69 -9.57 -0.50
N GLN A 14 1.80 -10.11 -0.01
CA GLN A 14 1.81 -10.98 1.18
C GLN A 14 1.26 -10.29 2.42
N ILE A 15 1.55 -9.01 2.62
CA ILE A 15 1.02 -8.26 3.77
C ILE A 15 -0.49 -7.99 3.59
N CYS A 16 -0.93 -7.69 2.38
CA CYS A 16 -2.31 -7.30 2.07
C CYS A 16 -3.31 -8.49 1.96
N ASP A 17 -2.84 -9.72 1.81
CA ASP A 17 -3.66 -10.93 1.56
C ASP A 17 -4.17 -11.61 2.86
N ILE A 18 -3.94 -11.01 4.04
CA ILE A 18 -4.14 -11.72 5.32
C ILE A 18 -5.49 -11.45 5.95
N ASN A 19 -6.02 -10.22 5.97
CA ASN A 19 -7.37 -9.88 6.45
C ASN A 19 -7.75 -8.44 6.07
N GLY A 20 -8.61 -8.29 5.06
CA GLY A 20 -9.15 -6.97 4.71
C GLY A 20 -8.09 -6.00 4.19
N ARG A 21 -8.04 -4.79 4.76
CA ARG A 21 -7.12 -3.72 4.34
C ARG A 21 -5.96 -3.59 5.31
N ALA A 22 -4.74 -3.47 4.81
CA ALA A 22 -3.56 -3.16 5.62
C ALA A 22 -3.22 -1.67 5.52
N GLU A 23 -2.80 -1.08 6.65
CA GLU A 23 -2.38 0.33 6.71
C GLU A 23 -0.88 0.47 6.41
N PHE A 24 -0.57 1.43 5.54
CA PHE A 24 0.78 1.77 5.13
C PHE A 24 1.01 3.27 5.18
N TYR A 25 2.26 3.67 5.24
CA TYR A 25 2.65 5.04 4.94
C TYR A 25 3.84 5.08 4.01
N ILE A 26 3.87 6.13 3.19
CA ILE A 26 5.02 6.48 2.35
C ILE A 26 5.68 7.71 2.97
N ILE A 27 6.98 7.62 3.26
CA ILE A 27 7.79 8.76 3.68
C ILE A 27 8.02 9.68 2.48
N LEU A 28 7.74 10.97 2.69
CA LEU A 28 7.92 12.03 1.71
C LEU A 28 8.89 13.08 2.24
N ALA A 29 9.48 13.85 1.32
CA ALA A 29 10.37 14.97 1.63
C ALA A 29 11.47 14.61 2.64
N GLY A 30 12.11 13.43 2.52
CA GLY A 30 13.21 13.02 3.40
C GLY A 30 12.83 12.78 4.87
N GLY A 31 11.54 12.55 5.18
CA GLY A 31 11.08 12.28 6.54
C GLY A 31 10.15 13.34 7.13
N PHE A 32 10.00 14.50 6.49
CA PHE A 32 9.18 15.59 7.03
C PHE A 32 7.66 15.35 6.89
N CYS A 33 7.26 14.53 5.91
CA CYS A 33 5.85 14.24 5.65
C CYS A 33 5.65 12.73 5.46
N ARG A 34 4.42 12.28 5.71
CA ARG A 34 3.98 10.92 5.41
C ARG A 34 2.66 10.93 4.64
N SER A 35 2.51 10.00 3.71
CA SER A 35 1.24 9.76 3.02
C SER A 35 0.66 8.43 3.47
N GLY A 36 -0.45 8.50 4.22
CA GLY A 36 -1.21 7.33 4.64
C GLY A 36 -1.92 6.66 3.47
N LYS A 37 -1.98 5.33 3.53
CA LYS A 37 -2.59 4.45 2.54
C LYS A 37 -3.27 3.29 3.25
N GLN A 38 -4.44 2.89 2.78
CA GLN A 38 -4.99 1.58 3.10
C GLN A 38 -4.99 0.74 1.83
N ILE A 39 -4.43 -0.46 1.87
CA ILE A 39 -4.26 -1.29 0.68
C ILE A 39 -4.83 -2.67 0.95
N HIS A 40 -5.61 -3.16 0.00
CA HIS A 40 -6.01 -4.56 -0.10
C HIS A 40 -5.52 -5.15 -1.41
N TYR A 41 -5.19 -6.43 -1.38
CA TYR A 41 -4.90 -7.22 -2.57
C TYR A 41 -5.82 -8.43 -2.58
N ASP A 42 -6.68 -8.51 -3.59
CA ASP A 42 -7.47 -9.70 -3.85
C ASP A 42 -6.64 -10.68 -4.70
N SER A 43 -6.23 -11.78 -4.08
CA SER A 43 -5.44 -12.83 -4.73
C SER A 43 -6.22 -13.61 -5.80
N ILE A 44 -7.56 -13.63 -5.75
CA ILE A 44 -8.41 -14.30 -6.73
C ILE A 44 -8.48 -13.47 -8.03
N SER A 45 -8.87 -12.20 -7.93
CA SER A 45 -8.96 -11.32 -9.12
C SER A 45 -7.61 -10.71 -9.52
N ARG A 46 -6.59 -10.83 -8.66
CA ARG A 46 -5.24 -10.24 -8.81
C ARG A 46 -5.26 -8.72 -8.93
N LYS A 47 -6.10 -8.07 -8.13
CA LYS A 47 -6.31 -6.62 -8.17
C LYS A 47 -6.04 -5.99 -6.81
N PHE A 48 -5.63 -4.73 -6.85
CA PHE A 48 -5.44 -3.90 -5.68
C PHE A 48 -6.63 -2.94 -5.51
N GLU A 49 -6.99 -2.72 -4.25
CA GLU A 49 -7.75 -1.55 -3.82
C GLU A 49 -6.87 -0.67 -2.95
N ILE A 50 -6.90 0.63 -3.21
CA ILE A 50 -6.09 1.61 -2.50
C ILE A 50 -6.98 2.77 -2.06
N TYR A 51 -6.94 3.07 -0.77
CA TYR A 51 -7.41 4.33 -0.20
C TYR A 51 -6.25 5.28 -0.01
N ASN A 52 -6.42 6.52 -0.44
CA ASN A 52 -5.50 7.61 -0.18
C ASN A 52 -6.06 8.49 0.95
N GLU A 53 -5.40 8.52 2.10
CA GLU A 53 -5.90 9.30 3.25
C GLU A 53 -5.76 10.82 3.08
N ILE A 54 -4.80 11.27 2.25
CA ILE A 54 -4.55 12.71 2.06
C ILE A 54 -5.72 13.40 1.33
N ASP A 55 -6.28 12.73 0.32
CA ASP A 55 -7.31 13.30 -0.56
C ASP A 55 -8.63 12.51 -0.50
N GLU A 56 -8.71 11.53 0.41
CA GLU A 56 -9.87 10.67 0.65
C GLU A 56 -10.36 9.90 -0.60
N THR A 57 -9.47 9.65 -1.57
CA THR A 57 -9.83 8.96 -2.81
C THR A 57 -9.66 7.45 -2.74
N TRP A 58 -10.57 6.74 -3.42
CA TRP A 58 -10.49 5.30 -3.66
C TRP A 58 -10.03 5.01 -5.08
N GLN A 59 -9.09 4.08 -5.20
CA GLN A 59 -8.67 3.50 -6.47
C GLN A 59 -8.86 1.98 -6.39
N SER A 60 -9.91 1.49 -7.06
CA SER A 60 -10.28 0.08 -7.06
C SER A 60 -9.87 -0.62 -8.35
N GLU A 61 -9.90 -1.95 -8.33
CA GLU A 61 -9.71 -2.81 -9.50
C GLU A 61 -8.35 -2.61 -10.21
N LEU A 62 -7.32 -2.16 -9.48
CA LEU A 62 -6.02 -1.88 -10.05
C LEU A 62 -5.25 -3.17 -10.32
N THR A 63 -4.99 -3.45 -11.59
CA THR A 63 -3.98 -4.47 -11.95
C THR A 63 -2.58 -4.02 -11.53
N GLU A 64 -1.64 -4.97 -11.40
CA GLU A 64 -0.24 -4.64 -11.12
C GLU A 64 0.34 -3.64 -12.15
N LYS A 65 0.03 -3.80 -13.44
CA LYS A 65 0.43 -2.83 -14.48
C LYS A 65 -0.13 -1.41 -14.22
N GLN A 66 -1.35 -1.32 -13.70
CA GLN A 66 -1.96 -0.03 -13.36
C GLN A 66 -1.39 0.53 -12.06
N LEU A 67 -0.99 -0.31 -11.11
CA LEU A 67 -0.25 0.11 -9.92
C LEU A 67 1.03 0.87 -10.32
N HIS A 68 1.78 0.36 -11.29
CA HIS A 68 2.99 1.00 -11.84
C HIS A 68 2.75 2.30 -12.61
N SER A 69 1.61 2.43 -13.30
CA SER A 69 1.36 3.59 -14.17
C SER A 69 0.46 4.66 -13.56
N LYS A 70 -0.29 4.34 -12.50
CA LYS A 70 -1.29 5.23 -11.88
C LYS A 70 -0.99 5.59 -10.43
N THR A 71 0.02 4.99 -9.81
CA THR A 71 0.34 5.21 -8.40
C THR A 71 1.84 5.41 -8.20
N MET A 72 2.21 5.98 -7.05
CA MET A 72 3.59 6.14 -6.63
C MET A 72 4.11 4.96 -5.79
N ILE A 73 3.31 3.90 -5.61
CA ILE A 73 3.65 2.78 -4.71
C ILE A 73 4.91 2.04 -5.17
N PRO A 74 5.06 1.64 -6.44
CA PRO A 74 6.25 0.92 -6.85
C PRO A 74 7.53 1.76 -6.71
N GLU A 75 7.46 3.04 -7.02
CA GLU A 75 8.59 3.97 -6.81
C GLU A 75 8.92 4.13 -5.31
N ALA A 76 7.92 4.18 -4.44
CA ALA A 76 8.13 4.25 -2.99
C ALA A 76 8.81 2.98 -2.43
N ILE A 77 8.45 1.81 -2.95
CA ILE A 77 9.10 0.55 -2.61
C ILE A 77 10.56 0.55 -3.10
N GLU A 78 10.80 0.92 -4.35
CA GLU A 78 12.15 1.01 -4.94
C GLU A 78 13.05 1.96 -4.13
N LYS A 79 12.50 3.09 -3.68
CA LYS A 79 13.19 4.08 -2.85
C LYS A 79 13.25 3.73 -1.37
N SER A 80 12.78 2.54 -0.98
CA SER A 80 12.72 2.10 0.43
C SER A 80 12.01 3.10 1.35
N SER A 81 10.95 3.74 0.86
CA SER A 81 10.19 4.77 1.57
C SER A 81 8.78 4.34 1.97
N MET A 82 8.36 3.11 1.65
CA MET A 82 7.05 2.56 2.01
C MET A 82 7.12 1.56 3.16
N PHE A 83 6.26 1.72 4.16
CA PHE A 83 6.27 0.92 5.37
C PHE A 83 4.86 0.47 5.77
N PHE A 84 4.77 -0.76 6.29
CA PHE A 84 3.57 -1.30 6.93
C PHE A 84 3.45 -0.79 8.37
N TYR A 85 2.27 -0.29 8.73
CA TYR A 85 2.02 0.34 10.03
C TYR A 85 1.77 -0.69 11.16
N GLY A 86 1.58 -1.98 10.82
CA GLY A 86 1.32 -3.03 11.80
C GLY A 86 -0.16 -3.27 12.11
N TYR A 87 -1.06 -2.51 11.47
CA TYR A 87 -2.50 -2.63 11.63
C TYR A 87 -3.16 -3.21 10.37
N GLN A 88 -4.02 -4.22 10.58
CA GLN A 88 -4.96 -4.71 9.58
C GLN A 88 -6.38 -4.35 10.02
N LEU A 89 -7.11 -3.73 9.09
CA LEU A 89 -8.49 -3.36 9.23
C LEU A 89 -9.36 -4.53 8.77
N TYR A 90 -10.17 -5.05 9.70
CA TYR A 90 -11.16 -6.07 9.41
C TYR A 90 -12.32 -5.48 8.62
N GLY A 91 -12.76 -6.19 7.58
CA GLY A 91 -13.95 -5.85 6.79
C GLY A 91 -13.62 -5.53 5.33
N ILE A 92 -13.58 -6.59 4.53
CA ILE A 92 -13.86 -6.56 3.09
C ILE A 92 -14.85 -7.70 2.82
#